data_AF-A0A3L6F4Q3-F1
#
_entry.id   AF-A0A3L6F4Q3-F1
#
_cell.length_a   1.000
_cell.length_b   1.000
_cell.length_c   1.000
_cell.angle_alpha   90.00
_cell.angle_beta   90.00
_cell.angle_gamma   90.00
#
_symmetry.space_group_name_H-M   'P 1'
#
loop_
_entity.id
_entity.type
_entity.pdbx_description
1 polymer ?
#
loop_
_entity_poly.entity_id
_entity_poly.type
_entity_poly.pdbx_seq_one_letter_code
_entity_poly.pdbx_strand_id
1 'polypeptide(L)' 'MLVGGDFNILRKESDKNKPGGTNSWSSLFNSIIDIHSLIELDLSGRLYTWSNNRDPPTFEKLDRFLASPE' A
#
# COMPACT_ATOMS: atom_id res chain seq x y z
N MET A 1 4.28 12.35 13.77
CA MET A 1 3.93 10.93 14.15
C MET A 1 4.27 9.97 13.02
N LEU A 2 4.74 8.73 13.28
CA LEU A 2 5.00 7.71 12.26
C LEU A 2 4.20 6.44 12.54
N VAL A 3 3.47 5.95 11.55
CA VAL A 3 2.75 4.67 11.58
C VAL A 3 3.32 3.78 10.49
N GLY A 4 3.67 2.53 10.83
CA GLY A 4 4.18 1.59 9.83
C GLY A 4 3.82 0.15 10.16
N GLY A 5 3.66 -0.66 9.13
CA GLY A 5 3.32 -2.07 9.25
C GLY A 5 2.66 -2.63 8.00
N ASP A 6 2.19 -3.87 8.11
CA ASP A 6 1.38 -4.56 7.09
C ASP A 6 -0.09 -4.14 7.24
N PHE A 7 -0.62 -3.43 6.25
CA PHE A 7 -2.02 -2.99 6.23
C PHE A 7 -2.93 -4.00 5.54
N ASN A 8 -2.36 -4.96 4.79
CA ASN A 8 -3.11 -5.94 4.00
C ASN A 8 -4.15 -5.33 3.04
N ILE A 9 -3.91 -4.09 2.56
CA ILE A 9 -4.80 -3.33 1.66
C ILE A 9 -3.97 -2.69 0.54
N LEU A 10 -4.43 -2.84 -0.71
CA LEU A 10 -3.91 -2.12 -1.88
C LEU A 10 -4.49 -0.69 -1.92
N ARG A 11 -3.66 0.34 -2.16
CA ARG A 11 -4.13 1.73 -2.29
C ARG A 11 -4.53 2.08 -3.72
N LYS A 12 -3.77 1.57 -4.69
CA LYS A 12 -3.93 1.86 -6.11
C LYS A 12 -3.57 0.63 -6.95
N GLU A 13 -4.04 0.59 -8.20
CA GLU A 13 -3.78 -0.52 -9.11
C GLU A 13 -2.28 -0.79 -9.34
N SER A 14 -1.44 0.24 -9.31
CA SER A 14 0.01 0.08 -9.47
C SER A 14 0.71 -0.56 -8.27
N ASP A 15 0.03 -0.73 -7.15
CA ASP A 15 0.56 -1.46 -5.99
C ASP A 15 0.55 -2.99 -6.19
N LYS A 16 0.06 -3.46 -7.35
CA LYS A 16 0.03 -4.88 -7.73
C LYS A 16 0.59 -5.06 -9.14
N ASN A 17 1.25 -6.20 -9.38
CA ASN A 17 1.78 -6.53 -10.71
C ASN A 17 0.74 -7.11 -11.69
N LYS A 18 -0.49 -7.37 -11.21
CA LYS A 18 -1.61 -7.95 -11.94
C LYS A 18 -2.84 -7.06 -11.77
N PRO A 19 -3.72 -6.97 -12.77
CA PRO A 19 -4.89 -6.10 -12.70
C PRO A 19 -5.85 -6.49 -11.57
N GLY A 20 -6.52 -5.48 -11.01
CA GLY A 20 -7.55 -5.59 -10.00
C GLY A 20 -7.01 -5.64 -8.56
N GLY A 21 -7.92 -5.78 -7.61
CA GLY A 21 -7.61 -5.84 -6.19
C GLY A 21 -7.88 -4.54 -5.43
N THR A 22 -8.01 -3.40 -6.12
CA THR A 22 -8.61 -2.22 -5.49
C THR A 22 -10.12 -2.39 -5.38
N ASN A 23 -10.68 -1.95 -4.25
CA ASN A 23 -12.11 -2.03 -3.96
C ASN A 23 -12.54 -0.88 -3.00
N SER A 24 -13.74 -0.96 -2.44
CA SER A 24 -14.23 0.05 -1.49
C SER A 24 -13.34 0.24 -0.26
N TRP A 25 -12.64 -0.80 0.19
CA TRP A 25 -11.67 -0.70 1.29
C TRP A 25 -10.42 0.08 0.89
N SER A 26 -9.96 -0.05 -0.35
CA SER A 26 -8.90 0.79 -0.90
C SER A 26 -9.29 2.26 -0.89
N SER A 27 -10.53 2.57 -1.30
CA SER A 27 -11.06 3.93 -1.25
C SER A 27 -11.12 4.46 0.17
N LEU A 28 -11.65 3.69 1.12
CA LEU A 28 -11.71 4.07 2.53
C LEU A 28 -10.31 4.29 3.11
N PHE A 29 -9.35 3.41 2.78
CA PHE A 29 -7.97 3.53 3.25
C PHE A 29 -7.31 4.81 2.73
N ASN A 30 -7.52 5.17 1.46
CA ASN A 30 -7.08 6.46 0.91
C ASN A 30 -7.76 7.63 1.62
N SER A 31 -9.07 7.57 1.89
CA SER A 31 -9.77 8.63 2.63
C SER A 31 -9.25 8.82 4.05
N ILE A 32 -8.89 7.75 4.77
CA ILE A 32 -8.28 7.86 6.11
C ILE A 32 -6.93 8.59 6.02
N ILE A 33 -6.12 8.22 5.04
CA ILE A 33 -4.82 8.87 4.79
C ILE A 33 -5.01 10.36 4.48
N ASP A 34 -5.98 10.69 3.64
CA ASP A 34 -6.29 12.07 3.25
C ASP A 34 -6.83 12.90 4.43
N ILE A 35 -7.79 12.36 5.21
CA ILE A 35 -8.39 13.05 6.37
C ILE A 35 -7.33 13.40 7.41
N HIS A 36 -6.34 12.52 7.60
CA HIS A 36 -5.24 12.74 8.54
C HIS A 36 -4.00 13.37 7.92
N SER A 37 -4.07 13.82 6.65
CA SER A 37 -2.95 14.42 5.92
C SER A 37 -1.65 13.58 5.98
N LEU A 38 -1.77 12.25 5.99
CA LEU A 38 -0.60 11.37 6.14
C LEU A 38 0.18 11.30 4.82
N ILE A 39 1.50 11.41 4.93
CA ILE A 39 2.44 11.30 3.82
C ILE A 39 2.97 9.87 3.78
N GLU A 40 2.73 9.16 2.67
CA GLU A 40 3.35 7.86 2.45
C GLU A 40 4.82 8.03 2.07
N LEU A 41 5.69 7.32 2.79
CA LEU A 41 7.10 7.22 2.44
C LEU A 41 7.28 6.17 1.35
N ASP A 42 7.93 6.57 0.27
CA ASP A 42 8.20 5.68 -0.86
C ASP A 42 9.21 4.59 -0.50
N LEU A 43 9.04 3.43 -1.14
CA LEU A 43 10.02 2.36 -1.07
C LEU A 43 11.25 2.73 -1.90
N SER A 44 12.43 2.43 -1.38
CA SER A 44 13.69 2.54 -2.13
C SER A 44 14.13 1.16 -2.61
N GLY A 45 14.51 1.05 -3.89
CA GLY A 45 15.08 -0.17 -4.49
C GLY A 45 14.10 -1.31 -4.80
N ARG A 46 12.82 -1.21 -4.40
CA ARG A 46 11.78 -2.22 -4.68
C ARG A 46 10.40 -1.58 -4.82
N LEU A 47 9.51 -2.23 -5.58
CA LEU A 47 8.14 -1.76 -5.81
C LEU A 47 7.10 -2.45 -4.92
N TYR A 48 7.36 -3.68 -4.49
CA TYR A 48 6.43 -4.53 -3.76
C TYR A 48 7.05 -5.03 -2.45
N THR A 49 6.22 -5.45 -1.49
CA THR A 49 6.65 -5.90 -0.17
C THR A 49 6.25 -7.35 0.12
N TRP A 50 5.29 -7.88 -0.64
CA TRP A 50 4.78 -9.23 -0.49
C TRP A 50 4.71 -9.98 -1.82
N SER A 51 4.87 -11.31 -1.77
CA SER A 51 4.62 -12.22 -2.88
C SER A 51 3.82 -13.44 -2.44
N ASN A 52 2.96 -13.95 -3.31
CA ASN A 52 2.23 -15.18 -3.07
C ASN A 52 3.07 -16.46 -3.25
N ASN A 53 4.33 -16.35 -3.67
CA ASN A 53 5.25 -17.47 -3.93
C ASN A 53 4.69 -18.54 -4.89
N ARG A 54 3.86 -18.14 -5.86
CA ARG A 54 3.35 -19.01 -6.94
C ARG A 54 4.05 -18.72 -8.26
N ASP A 55 3.82 -19.59 -9.25
CA ASP A 55 4.25 -19.39 -10.64
C ASP A 55 3.03 -19.28 -11.59
N PRO A 56 2.78 -18.13 -12.25
CA PRO A 56 3.53 -16.88 -12.16
C PRO A 56 3.20 -16.08 -10.88
N PRO A 57 4.20 -15.40 -10.28
CA PRO A 57 4.03 -14.75 -8.98
C PRO A 57 3.08 -13.55 -9.05
N THR A 58 2.35 -13.34 -7.96
CA THR A 58 1.68 -12.07 -7.68
C THR A 58 2.55 -11.30 -6.69
N PHE A 59 2.76 -10.02 -6.96
CA PHE A 59 3.48 -9.10 -6.09
C PHE A 59 2.56 -7.96 -5.70
N GLU A 60 2.58 -7.60 -4.42
CA GLU A 60 1.71 -6.58 -3.82
C GLU A 60 2.52 -5.68 -2.87
N LYS A 61 2.18 -4.40 -2.82
CA LYS A 61 2.68 -3.44 -1.82
C LYS A 61 1.66 -3.36 -0.68
N LEU A 62 1.91 -4.11 0.40
CA LEU A 62 1.01 -4.22 1.56
C LEU A 62 1.59 -3.54 2.81
N ASP A 63 2.92 -3.51 2.92
CA ASP A 63 3.62 -2.80 3.99
C ASP A 63 3.85 -1.35 3.61
N ARG A 64 3.53 -0.43 4.53
CA ARG A 64 3.67 1.01 4.32
C ARG A 64 4.19 1.72 5.55
N PHE A 65 4.80 2.87 5.33
CA PHE A 65 5.13 3.86 6.36
C PHE A 65 4.39 5.15 6.02
N LEU A 66 3.58 5.62 6.97
CA LEU A 66 2.75 6.82 6.87
C LEU A 66 3.20 7.80 7.95
N ALA A 67 3.69 8.96 7.54
CA ALA A 67 4.15 10.02 8.42
C ALA A 67 3.12 11.15 8.48
N SER A 68 2.82 11.63 9.68
CA SER A 68 2.16 12.94 9.82
C SER A 68 3.19 14.05 9.58
N PRO A 69 2.83 15.11 8.82
CA PRO A 69 3.70 16.28 8.59
C PRO A 69 3.95 17.16 9.84
N GLU A 70 3.27 16.87 10.94
CA GLU A 70 3.45 17.51 12.26
C GLU A 70 4.54 16.84 13.13
#